data_AF-A0A9X6VPM5-F1
#
_entry.id   AF-A0A9X6VPM5-F1
#
_cell.length_a   1.000
_cell.length_b   1.000
_cell.length_c   1.000
_cell.angle_alpha   90.00
_cell.angle_beta   90.00
_cell.angle_gamma   90.00
#
_symmetry.space_group_name_H-M   'P 1'
#
loop_
_entity.id
_entity.type
_entity.pdbx_description
1 polymer ?
#
loop_
_entity_poly.entity_id
_entity_poly.type
_entity_poly.pdbx_seq_one_letter_code
_entity_poly.pdbx_strand_id
1 'polypeptide(L)'
;MSPRIGLTLQKIVETAVEIADANGIQEVTLASLAQRLGVRSPSLYNHVKGLQDVRKNLGIYGIKQLHNRLEEAAEGKRMDEAIHALGEAYVAFVRKHPGLYEATFLRDEEVRKAGDGIVKLCLQVLQHYGLEGENALHATRGFRSICHGFASIEQQGGFGLPLDLDTSLHVLLETFIKGLHVMRG
;
A
#
# COMPACT_ATOMS: atom_id res chain seq x y z
N MET A 1 -24.40 21.71 -21.62
CA MET A 1 -24.67 21.00 -20.36
C MET A 1 -23.74 19.80 -20.29
N SER A 2 -22.75 19.81 -19.41
CA SER A 2 -21.85 18.66 -19.23
C SER A 2 -22.66 17.49 -18.64
N PRO A 3 -22.48 16.24 -19.11
CA PRO A 3 -23.22 15.11 -18.57
C PRO A 3 -22.88 14.98 -17.08
N ARG A 4 -23.90 14.96 -16.22
CA ARG A 4 -23.74 14.61 -14.81
C ARG A 4 -23.25 13.16 -14.78
N ILE A 5 -21.94 12.97 -14.71
CA ILE A 5 -21.34 11.67 -14.41
C ILE A 5 -21.99 11.22 -13.09
N GLY A 6 -22.83 10.19 -13.19
CA GLY A 6 -23.61 9.68 -12.06
C GLY A 6 -22.70 9.34 -10.89
N LEU A 7 -23.24 9.42 -9.68
CA LEU A 7 -22.56 8.94 -8.50
C LEU A 7 -22.32 7.42 -8.66
N THR A 8 -21.10 6.96 -8.37
CA THR A 8 -20.73 5.55 -8.41
C THR A 8 -19.90 5.21 -7.17
N LEU A 9 -19.82 3.92 -6.81
CA LEU A 9 -18.94 3.46 -5.74
C LEU A 9 -17.48 3.85 -6.01
N GLN A 10 -17.03 3.68 -7.26
CA GLN A 10 -15.66 4.05 -7.67
C GLN A 10 -15.36 5.52 -7.39
N LYS A 11 -16.27 6.43 -7.77
CA LYS A 11 -16.09 7.87 -7.54
C LYS A 11 -16.08 8.22 -6.05
N ILE A 12 -16.89 7.52 -5.23
CA ILE A 12 -16.87 7.68 -3.77
C ILE A 12 -15.51 7.26 -3.21
N VAL A 13 -14.98 6.11 -3.64
CA VAL A 13 -13.67 5.61 -3.20
C VAL A 13 -12.55 6.56 -3.63
N GLU A 14 -12.51 7.00 -4.88
CA GLU A 14 -11.52 7.97 -5.37
C GLU A 14 -11.55 9.29 -4.58
N THR A 15 -12.76 9.79 -4.27
CA THR A 15 -12.89 10.98 -3.43
C THR A 15 -12.40 10.71 -2.00
N ALA A 16 -12.64 9.51 -1.48
CA ALA A 16 -12.12 9.11 -0.17
C ALA A 16 -10.58 9.03 -0.15
N VAL A 17 -9.94 8.65 -1.26
CA VAL A 17 -8.48 8.71 -1.42
C VAL A 17 -7.98 10.15 -1.28
N GLU A 18 -8.58 11.09 -2.03
CA GLU A 18 -8.18 12.50 -1.96
C GLU A 18 -8.25 13.05 -0.54
N ILE A 19 -9.34 12.75 0.18
CA ILE A 19 -9.53 13.19 1.57
C ILE A 19 -8.52 12.51 2.49
N ALA A 20 -8.34 11.19 2.37
CA ALA A 20 -7.42 10.43 3.21
C ALA A 20 -5.97 10.91 3.03
N ASP A 21 -5.51 11.08 1.80
CA ASP A 21 -4.13 11.49 1.51
C ASP A 21 -3.86 12.93 1.92
N ALA A 22 -4.84 13.83 1.82
CA ALA A 22 -4.68 15.24 2.18
C ALA A 22 -4.85 15.51 3.68
N ASN A 23 -5.74 14.78 4.35
CA ASN A 23 -6.21 15.13 5.70
C ASN A 23 -6.18 13.96 6.70
N GLY A 24 -5.80 12.76 6.27
CA GLY A 24 -5.77 11.56 7.08
C GLY A 24 -7.07 10.75 7.02
N ILE A 25 -6.99 9.46 7.34
CA ILE A 25 -8.11 8.51 7.19
C ILE A 25 -9.33 8.86 8.06
N GLN A 26 -9.13 9.58 9.17
CA GLN A 26 -10.20 9.94 10.09
C GLN A 26 -11.12 11.00 9.50
N GLU A 27 -10.63 11.82 8.58
CA GLU A 27 -11.41 12.86 7.90
C GLU A 27 -12.31 12.27 6.80
N VAL A 28 -12.11 11.01 6.42
CA VAL A 28 -13.04 10.29 5.55
C VAL A 28 -14.32 10.01 6.33
N THR A 29 -15.32 10.85 6.13
CA THR A 29 -16.67 10.76 6.72
C THR A 29 -17.74 10.86 5.63
N LEU A 30 -18.95 10.36 5.89
CA LEU A 30 -20.07 10.51 4.93
C LEU A 30 -20.39 11.99 4.63
N ALA A 31 -20.21 12.87 5.61
CA ALA A 31 -20.39 14.31 5.44
C ALA A 31 -19.33 14.91 4.51
N SER A 32 -18.04 14.64 4.78
CA SER A 32 -16.93 15.12 3.93
C SER A 32 -17.05 14.63 2.49
N LEU A 33 -17.46 13.37 2.29
CA LEU A 33 -17.66 12.78 0.97
C LEU A 33 -18.82 13.44 0.23
N ALA A 34 -19.98 13.60 0.90
CA ALA A 34 -21.13 14.25 0.30
C ALA A 34 -20.81 15.69 -0.12
N GLN A 35 -20.13 16.44 0.75
CA GLN A 35 -19.67 17.79 0.49
C GLN A 35 -18.72 17.85 -0.72
N ARG A 36 -17.68 17.01 -0.74
CA ARG A 36 -16.67 16.99 -1.81
C ARG A 36 -17.25 16.55 -3.16
N LEU A 37 -18.23 15.65 -3.14
CA LEU A 37 -18.94 15.16 -4.33
C LEU A 37 -20.06 16.10 -4.80
N GLY A 38 -20.42 17.13 -4.04
CA GLY A 38 -21.53 18.03 -4.35
C GLY A 38 -22.90 17.34 -4.31
N VAL A 39 -23.07 16.33 -3.46
CA VAL A 39 -24.32 15.57 -3.28
C VAL A 39 -24.81 15.67 -1.83
N ARG A 40 -26.05 15.20 -1.57
CA ARG A 40 -26.54 15.07 -0.20
C ARG A 40 -26.17 13.69 0.36
N SER A 41 -25.94 13.58 1.67
CA SER A 41 -25.57 12.31 2.33
C SER A 41 -26.51 11.14 2.00
N PRO A 42 -27.86 11.30 1.93
CA PRO A 42 -28.76 10.23 1.50
C PRO A 42 -28.41 9.60 0.15
N SER A 43 -27.85 10.36 -0.79
CA SER A 43 -27.47 9.85 -2.12
C SER A 43 -26.32 8.84 -2.07
N LEU A 44 -25.43 8.93 -1.05
CA LEU A 44 -24.32 7.99 -0.89
C LEU A 44 -24.81 6.58 -0.56
N TYR A 45 -25.91 6.46 0.19
CA TYR A 45 -26.44 5.16 0.64
C TYR A 45 -26.95 4.27 -0.50
N ASN A 46 -27.15 4.83 -1.70
CA ASN A 46 -27.44 4.05 -2.91
C ASN A 46 -26.24 3.21 -3.37
N HIS A 47 -25.03 3.51 -2.89
CA HIS A 47 -23.78 2.89 -3.33
C HIS A 47 -22.97 2.27 -2.20
N VAL A 48 -23.15 2.74 -0.96
CA VAL A 48 -22.42 2.25 0.22
C VAL A 48 -23.36 1.99 1.38
N LYS A 49 -23.09 0.97 2.19
CA LYS A 49 -23.89 0.63 3.37
C LYS A 49 -23.63 1.53 4.59
N GLY A 50 -22.71 2.48 4.45
CA GLY A 50 -22.30 3.40 5.50
C GLY A 50 -20.79 3.63 5.51
N LEU A 51 -20.29 4.33 6.52
CA LEU A 51 -18.88 4.71 6.60
C LEU A 51 -17.93 3.50 6.65
N GLN A 52 -18.30 2.44 7.38
CA GLN A 52 -17.47 1.23 7.46
C GLN A 52 -17.30 0.57 6.09
N ASP A 53 -18.36 0.56 5.28
CA ASP A 53 -18.32 0.01 3.92
C ASP A 53 -17.44 0.87 2.99
N VAL A 54 -17.46 2.21 3.15
CA VAL A 54 -16.52 3.10 2.46
C VAL A 54 -15.08 2.76 2.86
N ARG A 55 -14.77 2.67 4.16
CA ARG A 55 -13.43 2.38 4.65
C ARG A 55 -12.92 1.02 4.16
N LYS A 56 -13.79 0.01 4.12
CA LYS A 56 -13.47 -1.31 3.55
C LYS A 56 -13.13 -1.22 2.07
N ASN A 57 -13.98 -0.58 1.26
CA ASN A 57 -13.73 -0.41 -0.18
C ASN A 57 -12.46 0.41 -0.44
N LEU A 58 -12.18 1.42 0.39
CA LEU A 58 -10.96 2.22 0.34
C LEU A 58 -9.72 1.38 0.64
N GLY A 59 -9.75 0.53 1.69
CA GLY A 59 -8.66 -0.39 2.01
C GLY A 59 -8.39 -1.41 0.90
N ILE A 60 -9.44 -2.00 0.33
CA ILE A 60 -9.33 -2.90 -0.84
C ILE A 60 -8.72 -2.17 -2.03
N TYR A 61 -9.16 -0.93 -2.30
CA TYR A 61 -8.61 -0.11 -3.38
C TYR A 61 -7.13 0.20 -3.14
N GLY A 62 -6.75 0.61 -1.93
CA GLY A 62 -5.36 0.90 -1.57
C GLY A 62 -4.44 -0.30 -1.75
N ILE A 63 -4.87 -1.48 -1.31
CA ILE A 63 -4.14 -2.73 -1.52
C ILE A 63 -3.97 -3.03 -3.02
N LYS A 64 -5.02 -2.89 -3.83
CA LYS A 64 -4.93 -3.12 -5.28
C LYS A 64 -3.98 -2.14 -5.95
N GLN A 65 -4.03 -0.87 -5.58
CA GLN A 65 -3.14 0.15 -6.13
C GLN A 65 -1.68 -0.13 -5.75
N LEU A 66 -1.41 -0.47 -4.49
CA LEU A 66 -0.08 -0.88 -4.05
C LEU A 66 0.38 -2.13 -4.81
N HIS A 67 -0.45 -3.15 -4.92
CA HIS A 67 -0.14 -4.38 -5.65
C HIS A 67 0.25 -4.10 -7.11
N ASN A 68 -0.56 -3.33 -7.83
CA ASN A 68 -0.28 -2.97 -9.22
C ASN A 68 1.07 -2.25 -9.36
N ARG A 69 1.41 -1.33 -8.43
CA ARG A 69 2.71 -0.64 -8.45
C ARG A 69 3.87 -1.57 -8.20
N LEU A 70 3.70 -2.55 -7.31
CA LEU A 70 4.73 -3.55 -7.03
C LEU A 70 4.90 -4.51 -8.21
N GLU A 71 3.81 -4.93 -8.87
CA GLU A 71 3.87 -5.76 -10.08
C GLU A 71 4.58 -5.03 -11.22
N GLU A 72 4.20 -3.79 -11.51
CA GLU A 72 4.86 -2.93 -12.52
C GLU A 72 6.36 -2.76 -12.20
N ALA A 73 6.71 -2.55 -10.93
CA ALA A 73 8.10 -2.37 -10.53
C ALA A 73 8.94 -3.65 -10.68
N ALA A 74 8.35 -4.82 -10.43
CA ALA A 74 9.03 -6.11 -10.55
C ALA A 74 9.12 -6.63 -12.00
N GLU A 75 8.36 -6.07 -12.93
CA GLU A 75 8.31 -6.54 -14.32
C GLU A 75 9.71 -6.56 -14.96
N GLY A 76 10.06 -7.70 -15.56
CA GLY A 76 11.35 -7.95 -16.20
C GLY A 76 12.56 -8.09 -15.26
N LYS A 77 12.39 -7.88 -13.95
CA LYS A 77 13.49 -7.92 -12.96
C LYS A 77 13.51 -9.25 -12.24
N ARG A 78 14.70 -9.62 -11.74
CA ARG A 78 14.91 -10.88 -11.01
C ARG A 78 15.76 -10.64 -9.77
N MET A 79 15.57 -11.47 -8.76
CA MET A 79 16.40 -11.51 -7.54
C MET A 79 16.64 -10.11 -6.96
N ASP A 80 17.91 -9.69 -6.85
CA ASP A 80 18.36 -8.46 -6.21
C ASP A 80 17.70 -7.22 -6.84
N GLU A 81 17.67 -7.16 -8.18
CA GLU A 81 17.04 -6.06 -8.93
C GLU A 81 15.53 -5.95 -8.62
N ALA A 82 14.86 -7.09 -8.46
CA ALA A 82 13.44 -7.11 -8.10
C ALA A 82 13.21 -6.66 -6.66
N ILE A 83 14.07 -7.04 -5.71
CA ILE A 83 13.96 -6.60 -4.31
C ILE A 83 14.16 -5.08 -4.18
N HIS A 84 15.14 -4.52 -4.87
CA HIS A 84 15.33 -3.07 -4.93
C HIS A 84 14.10 -2.36 -5.49
N ALA A 85 13.65 -2.76 -6.69
CA ALA A 85 12.51 -2.13 -7.34
C ALA A 85 11.22 -2.25 -6.52
N LEU A 86 10.97 -3.40 -5.89
CA LEU A 86 9.81 -3.58 -5.00
C LEU A 86 9.89 -2.67 -3.77
N GLY A 87 11.07 -2.56 -3.13
CA GLY A 87 11.26 -1.73 -1.95
C GLY A 87 11.06 -0.25 -2.26
N GLU A 88 11.67 0.23 -3.35
CA GLU A 88 11.50 1.60 -3.85
C GLU A 88 10.04 1.90 -4.16
N ALA A 89 9.36 1.03 -4.92
CA ALA A 89 7.96 1.22 -5.29
C ALA A 89 7.03 1.21 -4.07
N TYR A 90 7.31 0.37 -3.06
CA TYR A 90 6.57 0.36 -1.81
C TYR A 90 6.68 1.71 -1.10
N VAL A 91 7.91 2.17 -0.84
CA VAL A 91 8.16 3.42 -0.11
C VAL A 91 7.62 4.61 -0.90
N ALA A 92 7.80 4.64 -2.22
CA ALA A 92 7.23 5.67 -3.10
C ALA A 92 5.69 5.71 -3.04
N PHE A 93 5.03 4.55 -2.97
CA PHE A 93 3.58 4.50 -2.77
C PHE A 93 3.18 5.13 -1.44
N VAL A 94 3.84 4.79 -0.34
CA VAL A 94 3.54 5.37 0.99
C VAL A 94 3.77 6.88 1.00
N ARG A 95 4.87 7.36 0.42
CA ARG A 95 5.17 8.81 0.28
C ARG A 95 4.08 9.55 -0.48
N LYS A 96 3.58 8.96 -1.57
CA LYS A 96 2.57 9.59 -2.44
C LYS A 96 1.15 9.48 -1.91
N HIS A 97 0.84 8.38 -1.23
CA HIS A 97 -0.51 7.98 -0.83
C HIS A 97 -0.55 7.60 0.65
N PRO A 98 -0.21 8.53 1.57
CA PRO A 98 -0.06 8.24 2.99
C PRO A 98 -1.36 7.76 3.65
N GLY A 99 -2.50 8.40 3.34
CA GLY A 99 -3.78 8.06 3.95
C GLY A 99 -4.44 6.85 3.30
N LEU A 100 -4.25 6.67 1.99
CA LEU A 100 -4.67 5.44 1.32
C LEU A 100 -3.87 4.23 1.80
N TYR A 101 -2.58 4.39 2.04
CA TYR A 101 -1.76 3.34 2.65
C TYR A 101 -2.25 2.99 4.06
N GLU A 102 -2.56 4.00 4.88
CA GLU A 102 -3.16 3.79 6.21
C GLU A 102 -4.47 2.98 6.13
N ALA A 103 -5.32 3.24 5.12
CA ALA A 103 -6.58 2.52 4.94
C ALA A 103 -6.40 1.00 4.71
N THR A 104 -5.22 0.56 4.24
CA THR A 104 -4.92 -0.86 4.01
C THR A 104 -4.81 -1.68 5.31
N PHE A 105 -4.67 -1.02 6.47
CA PHE A 105 -4.58 -1.67 7.78
C PHE A 105 -5.95 -1.92 8.44
N LEU A 106 -7.05 -1.63 7.75
CA LEU A 106 -8.39 -1.92 8.27
C LEU A 106 -8.52 -3.41 8.60
N ARG A 107 -8.93 -3.72 9.83
CA ARG A 107 -9.19 -5.09 10.28
C ARG A 107 -10.51 -5.59 9.67
N ASP A 108 -10.42 -6.07 8.45
CA ASP A 108 -11.53 -6.63 7.66
C ASP A 108 -11.02 -7.79 6.79
N GLU A 109 -11.80 -8.86 6.68
CA GLU A 109 -11.40 -10.07 5.97
C GLU A 109 -11.28 -9.87 4.46
N GLU A 110 -12.12 -9.02 3.85
CA GLU A 110 -12.03 -8.72 2.42
C GLU A 110 -10.79 -7.88 2.11
N VAL A 111 -10.45 -6.93 2.98
CA VAL A 111 -9.21 -6.14 2.89
C VAL A 111 -7.99 -7.04 3.03
N ARG A 112 -7.98 -7.94 4.04
CA ARG A 112 -6.90 -8.91 4.25
C ARG A 112 -6.70 -9.79 3.02
N LYS A 113 -7.79 -10.35 2.47
CA LYS A 113 -7.77 -11.22 1.29
C LYS A 113 -7.26 -10.49 0.05
N ALA A 114 -7.57 -9.21 -0.13
CA ALA A 114 -6.99 -8.42 -1.22
C ALA A 114 -5.46 -8.36 -1.14
N GLY A 115 -4.89 -8.41 0.08
CA GLY A 115 -3.44 -8.35 0.32
C GLY A 115 -2.68 -9.62 -0.04
N ASP A 116 -3.38 -10.74 -0.27
CA ASP A 116 -2.75 -12.02 -0.59
C ASP A 116 -1.92 -11.95 -1.89
N GLY A 117 -2.29 -11.07 -2.84
CA GLY A 117 -1.53 -10.84 -4.08
C GLY A 117 -0.12 -10.30 -3.82
N ILE A 118 -0.02 -9.28 -2.96
CA ILE A 118 1.27 -8.68 -2.56
C ILE A 118 2.16 -9.74 -1.90
N VAL A 119 1.59 -10.55 -1.01
CA VAL A 119 2.33 -11.62 -0.33
C VAL A 119 2.84 -12.65 -1.33
N LYS A 120 1.99 -13.07 -2.28
CA LYS A 120 2.39 -14.02 -3.35
C LYS A 120 3.50 -13.46 -4.22
N LEU A 121 3.41 -12.19 -4.63
CA LEU A 121 4.44 -11.53 -5.43
C LEU A 121 5.79 -11.51 -4.70
N CYS A 122 5.81 -11.08 -3.43
CA CYS A 122 7.03 -11.08 -2.62
C CYS A 122 7.60 -12.50 -2.49
N LEU A 123 6.73 -13.47 -2.23
CA LEU A 123 7.13 -14.87 -2.09
C LEU A 123 7.78 -15.42 -3.36
N GLN A 124 7.20 -15.14 -4.54
CA GLN A 124 7.75 -15.57 -5.82
C GLN A 124 9.16 -15.00 -6.06
N VAL A 125 9.38 -13.72 -5.75
CA VAL A 125 10.71 -13.10 -5.88
C VAL A 125 11.70 -13.72 -4.89
N LEU A 126 11.30 -13.92 -3.63
CA LEU A 126 12.15 -14.47 -2.58
C LEU A 126 12.51 -15.94 -2.80
N GLN A 127 11.64 -16.72 -3.43
CA GLN A 127 11.91 -18.11 -3.79
C GLN A 127 13.06 -18.25 -4.81
N HIS A 128 13.36 -17.21 -5.59
CA HIS A 128 14.52 -17.23 -6.49
C HIS A 128 15.88 -17.22 -5.76
N TYR A 129 15.91 -16.93 -4.46
CA TYR A 129 17.09 -17.09 -3.61
C TYR A 129 17.26 -18.53 -3.07
N GLY A 130 16.40 -19.47 -3.47
CA GLY A 130 16.41 -20.85 -2.96
C GLY A 130 15.76 -21.01 -1.59
N LEU A 131 14.92 -20.04 -1.18
CA LEU A 131 14.14 -20.15 0.05
C LEU A 131 12.90 -21.00 -0.15
N GLU A 132 12.67 -21.95 0.76
CA GLU A 132 11.52 -22.85 0.74
C GLU A 132 10.70 -22.76 2.04
N GLY A 133 9.46 -23.24 1.97
CA GLY A 133 8.58 -23.42 3.14
C GLY A 133 8.46 -22.19 4.05
N GLU A 134 8.65 -22.41 5.34
CA GLU A 134 8.55 -21.36 6.36
C GLU A 134 9.61 -20.27 6.21
N ASN A 135 10.81 -20.59 5.73
CA ASN A 135 11.88 -19.60 5.56
C ASN A 135 11.50 -18.53 4.53
N ALA A 136 10.86 -18.93 3.42
CA ALA A 136 10.36 -17.99 2.42
C ALA A 136 9.24 -17.08 2.98
N LEU A 137 8.39 -17.62 3.86
CA LEU A 137 7.34 -16.85 4.54
C LEU A 137 7.93 -15.88 5.59
N HIS A 138 8.94 -16.31 6.35
CA HIS A 138 9.66 -15.45 7.28
C HIS A 138 10.39 -14.31 6.56
N ALA A 139 11.05 -14.59 5.42
CA ALA A 139 11.66 -13.57 4.58
C ALA A 139 10.61 -12.59 4.02
N THR A 140 9.43 -13.08 3.61
CA THR A 140 8.33 -12.23 3.14
C THR A 140 7.84 -11.28 4.23
N ARG A 141 7.75 -11.76 5.48
CA ARG A 141 7.46 -10.89 6.65
C ARG A 141 8.58 -9.87 6.85
N GLY A 142 9.84 -10.30 6.78
CA GLY A 142 11.01 -9.42 6.92
C GLY A 142 11.01 -8.28 5.90
N PHE A 143 10.84 -8.60 4.61
CA PHE A 143 10.79 -7.61 3.54
C PHE A 143 9.67 -6.57 3.75
N ARG A 144 8.45 -7.03 4.07
CA ARG A 144 7.33 -6.12 4.34
C ARG A 144 7.56 -5.26 5.58
N SER A 145 8.18 -5.81 6.62
CA SER A 145 8.55 -5.07 7.82
C SER A 145 9.60 -3.99 7.54
N ILE A 146 10.60 -4.29 6.69
CA ILE A 146 11.61 -3.33 6.25
C ILE A 146 10.94 -2.15 5.52
N CYS A 147 10.11 -2.44 4.52
CA CYS A 147 9.47 -1.39 3.72
C CYS A 147 8.49 -0.55 4.56
N HIS A 148 7.65 -1.21 5.36
CA HIS A 148 6.71 -0.53 6.25
C HIS A 148 7.43 0.32 7.30
N GLY A 149 8.43 -0.26 7.98
CA GLY A 149 9.18 0.41 9.04
C GLY A 149 9.91 1.64 8.50
N PHE A 150 10.62 1.50 7.37
CA PHE A 150 11.31 2.62 6.74
C PHE A 150 10.34 3.74 6.36
N ALA A 151 9.28 3.43 5.61
CA ALA A 151 8.31 4.42 5.16
C ALA A 151 7.54 5.08 6.32
N SER A 152 7.21 4.31 7.36
CA SER A 152 6.51 4.82 8.55
C SER A 152 7.38 5.78 9.35
N ILE A 153 8.66 5.44 9.58
CA ILE A 153 9.60 6.34 10.28
C ILE A 153 9.84 7.61 9.46
N GLU A 154 10.03 7.48 8.14
CA GLU A 154 10.18 8.62 7.23
C GLU A 154 8.97 9.55 7.28
N GLN A 155 7.76 9.00 7.15
CA GLN A 155 6.51 9.77 7.17
C GLN A 155 6.35 10.59 8.45
N GLN A 156 6.81 10.06 9.59
CA GLN A 156 6.75 10.75 10.88
C GLN A 156 7.94 11.70 11.12
N GLY A 157 8.83 11.89 10.13
CA GLY A 157 10.03 12.71 10.27
C GLY A 157 11.05 12.14 11.27
N GLY A 158 11.00 10.84 11.53
CA GLY A 158 11.84 10.17 12.55
C GLY A 158 13.30 10.00 12.16
N PHE A 159 13.65 10.15 10.88
CA PHE A 159 15.04 10.14 10.42
C PHE A 159 15.70 11.51 10.60
N GLY A 160 16.19 11.81 11.81
CA GLY A 160 16.80 13.10 12.16
C GLY A 160 18.29 13.27 11.81
N LEU A 161 18.95 12.23 11.29
CA LEU A 161 20.35 12.30 10.88
C LEU A 161 20.48 12.94 9.48
N PRO A 162 21.56 13.70 9.19
CA PRO A 162 21.75 14.38 7.91
C PRO A 162 22.26 13.41 6.82
N LEU A 163 21.51 12.35 6.56
CA LEU A 163 21.79 11.32 5.56
C LEU A 163 20.71 11.33 4.48
N ASP A 164 21.10 10.98 3.27
CA ASP A 164 20.15 10.79 2.18
C ASP A 164 19.27 9.55 2.45
N LEU A 165 17.95 9.72 2.35
CA LEU A 165 16.99 8.69 2.71
C LEU A 165 16.95 7.57 1.66
N ASP A 166 17.03 7.90 0.37
CA ASP A 166 17.01 6.88 -0.68
C ASP A 166 18.27 6.00 -0.63
N THR A 167 19.43 6.60 -0.35
CA THR A 167 20.67 5.87 -0.03
C THR A 167 20.48 4.95 1.18
N SER A 168 19.86 5.45 2.25
CA SER A 168 19.62 4.65 3.46
C SER A 168 18.69 3.45 3.21
N LEU A 169 17.64 3.65 2.39
CA LEU A 169 16.75 2.58 1.95
C LEU A 169 17.52 1.52 1.15
N HIS A 170 18.34 1.94 0.18
CA HIS A 170 19.10 1.00 -0.65
C HIS A 170 20.12 0.20 0.17
N VAL A 171 20.83 0.84 1.10
CA VAL A 171 21.76 0.14 2.02
C VAL A 171 21.01 -0.89 2.87
N LEU A 172 19.82 -0.57 3.36
CA LEU A 172 18.97 -1.49 4.12
C LEU A 172 18.53 -2.69 3.26
N LEU A 173 18.11 -2.45 2.02
CA LEU A 173 17.73 -3.49 1.07
C LEU A 173 18.92 -4.37 0.69
N GLU A 174 20.09 -3.79 0.41
CA GLU A 174 21.33 -4.53 0.16
C GLU A 174 21.71 -5.44 1.34
N THR A 175 21.55 -4.94 2.57
CA THR A 175 21.83 -5.72 3.79
C THR A 175 20.89 -6.92 3.88
N PHE A 176 19.60 -6.71 3.59
CA PHE A 176 18.61 -7.78 3.54
C PHE A 176 18.94 -8.80 2.44
N ILE A 177 19.24 -8.35 1.22
CA ILE A 177 19.63 -9.18 0.07
C ILE A 177 20.87 -10.04 0.39
N LYS A 178 21.92 -9.44 0.98
CA LYS A 178 23.10 -10.19 1.41
C LYS A 178 22.74 -11.28 2.43
N GLY A 179 21.81 -11.00 3.34
CA GLY A 179 21.23 -11.99 4.26
C GLY A 179 20.51 -13.12 3.53
N LEU A 180 19.73 -12.82 2.48
CA LEU A 180 19.05 -13.84 1.68
C LEU A 180 20.03 -14.78 0.96
N HIS A 181 21.11 -14.24 0.39
CA HIS A 181 22.14 -15.05 -0.30
C HIS A 181 22.85 -16.06 0.63
N VAL A 182 22.90 -15.78 1.93
CA VAL A 182 23.50 -16.70 2.92
C VAL A 182 22.46 -17.57 3.63
N MET A 183 21.20 -17.14 3.69
CA MET A 183 20.07 -17.95 4.17
C MET A 183 19.76 -19.04 3.13
N ARG A 184 20.46 -20.17 3.19
CA ARG A 184 20.04 -21.37 2.47
C ARG A 184 18.98 -22.11 3.26
N GLY A 185 17.97 -22.63 2.55
CA GLY A 185 17.11 -23.71 3.04
C GLY A 185 17.92 -24.98 3.26
#